data_AF-A0A8B6DDF3-F1
#
_entry.id   AF-A0A8B6DDF3-F1
#
_cell.length_a   1.000
_cell.length_b   1.000
_cell.length_c   1.000
_cell.angle_alpha   90.00
_cell.angle_beta   90.00
_cell.angle_gamma   90.00
#
_symmetry.space_group_name_H-M   'P 1'
#
loop_
_entity.id
_entity.type
_entity.pdbx_description
1 polymer ?
#
loop_
_entity_poly.entity_id
_entity_poly.type
_entity_poly.pdbx_seq_one_letter_code
_entity_poly.pdbx_strand_id
1 'polypeptide(L)'
;MDLTFQTACVLAFYGFLRCNEFTCRTVFDPDSNLCVSDINFVSECEVTVNLKATKTDIFRQGIIISLFKIEGVVCPYKLLSQLMSVRLNLNAKQNDSFFVEETGKPLSRNYFISKLKTILIALGYSDKDYSGHSFRSGAATSASSQGIEDSMIQTLGRWKSDCFKRYIRTSKLDIKSALEKIK
;
A
#
# COMPACT_ATOMS: atom_id res chain seq x y z
N MET A 1 -9.08 -15.79 -2.70
CA MET A 1 -8.78 -14.55 -1.96
C MET A 1 -9.33 -13.40 -2.79
N ASP A 2 -10.06 -12.49 -2.16
CA ASP A 2 -10.78 -11.38 -2.81
C ASP A 2 -9.84 -10.40 -3.53
N LEU A 3 -10.15 -10.04 -4.80
CA LEU A 3 -9.34 -9.17 -5.65
C LEU A 3 -9.17 -7.77 -5.04
N THR A 4 -10.21 -7.22 -4.42
CA THR A 4 -10.14 -5.92 -3.71
C THR A 4 -9.09 -6.01 -2.61
N PHE A 5 -9.18 -7.03 -1.76
CA PHE A 5 -8.25 -7.21 -0.64
C PHE A 5 -6.81 -7.42 -1.11
N GLN A 6 -6.59 -8.24 -2.14
CA GLN A 6 -5.25 -8.42 -2.73
C GLN A 6 -4.68 -7.10 -3.26
N THR A 7 -5.46 -6.37 -4.05
CA THR A 7 -5.05 -5.10 -4.65
C THR A 7 -4.76 -4.06 -3.57
N ALA A 8 -5.57 -4.02 -2.50
CA ALA A 8 -5.35 -3.14 -1.36
C ALA A 8 -4.03 -3.45 -0.63
N CYS A 9 -3.75 -4.73 -0.35
CA CYS A 9 -2.48 -5.16 0.25
C CYS A 9 -1.27 -4.77 -0.62
N VAL A 10 -1.38 -4.97 -1.93
CA VAL A 10 -0.30 -4.69 -2.89
C VAL A 10 -0.07 -3.20 -3.03
N LEU A 11 -1.13 -2.41 -3.19
CA LEU A 11 -1.03 -0.95 -3.20
C LEU A 11 -0.44 -0.44 -1.88
N ALA A 12 -0.88 -0.98 -0.74
CA ALA A 12 -0.37 -0.56 0.56
C ALA A 12 1.12 -0.84 0.73
N PHE A 13 1.58 -2.01 0.27
CA PHE A 13 2.99 -2.40 0.34
C PHE A 13 3.86 -1.57 -0.61
N TYR A 14 3.58 -1.62 -1.92
CA TYR A 14 4.41 -0.95 -2.93
C TYR A 14 4.32 0.59 -2.86
N GLY A 15 3.19 1.13 -2.41
CA GLY A 15 3.02 2.57 -2.18
C GLY A 15 3.52 3.06 -0.82
N PHE A 16 4.01 2.16 0.06
CA PHE A 16 4.39 2.48 1.44
C PHE A 16 3.26 3.20 2.20
N LEU A 17 2.01 2.79 1.95
CA LEU A 17 0.83 3.51 2.43
C LEU A 17 0.57 3.25 3.91
N ARG A 18 0.08 4.28 4.59
CA ARG A 18 -0.63 4.09 5.86
C ARG A 18 -1.99 3.47 5.58
N CYS A 19 -2.50 2.65 6.48
CA CYS A 19 -3.82 2.03 6.32
C CYS A 19 -4.95 3.03 6.01
N ASN A 20 -4.92 4.22 6.60
CA ASN A 20 -5.95 5.25 6.36
C ASN A 20 -5.82 5.96 5.01
N GLU A 21 -4.73 5.76 4.25
CA GLU A 21 -4.56 6.39 2.93
C GLU A 21 -5.34 5.64 1.83
N PHE A 22 -5.78 4.39 2.10
CA PHE A 22 -6.56 3.57 1.16
C PHE A 22 -7.81 2.93 1.78
N THR A 23 -8.11 3.19 3.05
CA THR A 23 -9.30 2.69 3.74
C THR A 23 -10.09 3.82 4.40
N CYS A 24 -11.38 3.60 4.58
CA CYS A 24 -12.29 4.52 5.26
C CYS A 24 -12.20 4.32 6.78
N ARG A 25 -12.13 5.42 7.54
CA ARG A 25 -12.07 5.36 9.01
C ARG A 25 -13.45 5.32 9.64
N THR A 26 -14.40 6.07 9.09
CA THR A 26 -15.78 6.16 9.54
C THR A 26 -16.70 6.03 8.33
N VAL A 27 -17.21 7.15 7.81
CA VAL A 27 -18.03 7.26 6.61
C VAL A 27 -17.10 7.59 5.44
N PHE A 28 -17.40 7.03 4.27
CA PHE A 28 -16.68 7.37 3.05
C PHE A 28 -16.92 8.84 2.69
N ASP A 29 -15.83 9.52 2.41
CA ASP A 29 -15.79 10.92 1.99
C ASP A 29 -14.93 11.03 0.72
N PRO A 30 -15.52 11.33 -0.44
CA PRO A 30 -14.79 11.46 -1.70
C PRO A 30 -13.65 12.48 -1.67
N ASP A 31 -13.71 13.48 -0.79
CA ASP A 31 -12.69 14.54 -0.72
C ASP A 31 -11.46 14.11 0.10
N SER A 32 -11.57 13.05 0.90
CA SER A 32 -10.49 12.57 1.77
C SER A 32 -10.15 11.09 1.62
N ASN A 33 -10.97 10.33 0.89
CA ASN A 33 -10.77 8.91 0.65
C ASN A 33 -10.48 8.63 -0.82
N LEU A 34 -9.86 7.47 -1.06
CA LEU A 34 -9.41 7.07 -2.38
C LEU A 34 -10.60 6.68 -3.27
N CYS A 35 -10.81 7.46 -4.33
CA CYS A 35 -11.87 7.30 -5.31
C CYS A 35 -11.36 6.62 -6.59
N VAL A 36 -12.30 6.22 -7.45
CA VAL A 36 -11.98 5.71 -8.79
C VAL A 36 -11.17 6.74 -9.60
N SER A 37 -11.52 8.03 -9.51
CA SER A 37 -10.80 9.12 -10.20
C SER A 37 -9.36 9.35 -9.73
N ASP A 38 -8.98 8.81 -8.58
CA ASP A 38 -7.63 8.98 -8.04
C ASP A 38 -6.63 7.98 -8.63
N ILE A 39 -7.09 7.00 -9.40
CA ILE A 39 -6.25 5.98 -10.05
C ILE A 39 -6.14 6.31 -11.55
N ASN A 40 -4.95 6.74 -11.96
CA ASN A 40 -4.71 7.24 -13.31
C ASN A 40 -3.66 6.38 -14.02
N PHE A 41 -4.06 5.69 -15.08
CA PHE A 41 -3.16 4.90 -15.93
C PHE A 41 -2.49 5.83 -16.94
N VAL A 42 -1.24 6.21 -16.66
CA VAL A 42 -0.48 7.19 -17.45
C VAL A 42 0.06 6.57 -18.73
N SER A 43 0.43 5.28 -18.67
CA SER A 43 0.95 4.51 -19.80
C SER A 43 0.66 3.02 -19.60
N GLU A 44 1.08 2.17 -20.54
CA GLU A 44 0.94 0.70 -20.43
C GLU A 44 1.78 0.06 -19.31
N CYS A 45 2.65 0.84 -18.67
CA CYS A 45 3.52 0.39 -17.59
C CYS A 45 3.49 1.26 -16.34
N GLU A 46 2.74 2.36 -16.32
CA GLU A 46 2.68 3.28 -15.18
C GLU A 46 1.24 3.57 -14.76
N VAL A 47 0.99 3.48 -13.47
CA VAL A 47 -0.24 3.94 -12.82
C VAL A 47 0.12 4.90 -11.69
N THR A 48 -0.57 6.02 -11.63
CA THR A 48 -0.44 6.99 -10.56
C THR A 48 -1.65 6.94 -9.65
N VAL A 49 -1.40 7.12 -8.34
CA VAL A 49 -2.42 7.11 -7.29
C VAL A 49 -2.36 8.46 -6.58
N ASN A 50 -3.44 9.22 -6.64
CA ASN A 50 -3.55 10.51 -5.98
C ASN A 50 -4.09 10.33 -4.55
N LEU A 51 -3.25 10.59 -3.55
CA LEU A 51 -3.66 10.58 -2.15
C LEU A 51 -4.10 11.97 -1.73
N LYS A 52 -5.42 12.19 -1.63
CA LYS A 52 -6.03 13.49 -1.29
C LYS A 52 -5.70 14.00 0.12
N ALA A 53 -5.62 13.10 1.09
CA ALA A 53 -5.35 13.45 2.47
C ALA A 53 -4.19 12.62 3.03
N THR A 54 -3.10 13.27 3.37
CA THR A 54 -2.02 12.62 4.14
C THR A 54 -1.93 13.24 5.53
N LYS A 55 -1.54 12.44 6.53
CA LYS A 55 -1.45 12.87 7.94
C LYS A 55 -0.58 14.12 8.16
N THR A 56 0.29 14.44 7.22
CA THR A 56 1.26 15.55 7.29
C THR A 56 0.94 16.70 6.34
N ASP A 57 -0.16 16.61 5.60
CA ASP A 57 -0.55 17.59 4.60
C ASP A 57 -1.60 18.54 5.17
N ILE A 58 -1.11 19.52 5.92
CA ILE A 58 -1.91 20.56 6.56
C ILE A 58 -2.62 21.44 5.51
N PHE A 59 -2.08 21.47 4.28
CA PHE A 59 -2.58 22.27 3.16
C PHE A 59 -3.45 21.48 2.17
N ARG A 60 -3.66 20.17 2.39
CA ARG A 60 -4.42 19.26 1.51
C ARG A 60 -4.01 19.33 0.03
N GLN A 61 -2.72 19.53 -0.25
CA GLN A 61 -2.21 19.50 -1.62
C GLN A 61 -2.27 18.10 -2.25
N GLY A 62 -2.40 17.06 -1.43
CA GLY A 62 -2.35 15.68 -1.85
C GLY A 62 -0.93 15.25 -2.23
N ILE A 63 -0.74 13.96 -2.46
CA ILE A 63 0.52 13.39 -2.94
C ILE A 63 0.22 12.37 -4.02
N ILE A 64 0.92 12.48 -5.15
CA ILE A 64 0.87 11.49 -6.22
C ILE A 64 1.93 10.43 -5.98
N ILE A 65 1.55 9.16 -6.08
CA ILE A 65 2.46 8.02 -6.03
C ILE A 65 2.42 7.32 -7.38
N SER A 66 3.58 7.18 -8.01
CA SER A 66 3.75 6.36 -9.22
C SER A 66 4.05 4.91 -8.84
N LEU A 67 3.37 3.98 -9.50
CA LEU A 67 3.62 2.55 -9.43
C LEU A 67 3.81 2.01 -10.85
N PHE A 68 4.77 1.11 -10.98
CA PHE A 68 5.18 0.61 -12.28
C PHE A 68 4.82 -0.87 -12.46
N LYS A 69 4.66 -1.27 -13.71
CA LYS A 69 4.56 -2.66 -14.12
C LYS A 69 5.92 -3.32 -13.90
N ILE A 70 5.94 -4.25 -12.95
CA ILE A 70 7.10 -5.07 -12.63
C ILE A 70 6.86 -6.53 -12.98
N GLU A 71 7.95 -7.25 -13.23
CA GLU A 71 7.95 -8.70 -13.35
C GLU A 71 7.92 -9.36 -11.97
N GLY A 72 7.35 -10.57 -11.90
CA GLY A 72 7.25 -11.35 -10.67
C GLY A 72 5.83 -11.84 -10.37
N VAL A 73 5.70 -12.51 -9.22
CA VAL A 73 4.44 -13.13 -8.79
C VAL A 73 3.35 -12.09 -8.52
N VAL A 74 3.74 -10.90 -8.06
CA VAL A 74 2.83 -9.82 -7.68
C VAL A 74 3.22 -8.55 -8.39
N CYS A 75 2.29 -7.97 -9.16
CA CYS A 75 2.51 -6.75 -9.92
C CYS A 75 1.43 -5.69 -9.57
N PRO A 76 1.80 -4.54 -8.97
CA PRO A 76 0.85 -3.51 -8.57
C PRO A 76 0.05 -2.96 -9.75
N TYR A 77 0.71 -2.69 -10.89
CA TYR A 77 0.06 -2.20 -12.09
C TYR A 77 -1.05 -3.16 -12.58
N LYS A 78 -0.74 -4.46 -12.69
CA LYS A 78 -1.70 -5.46 -13.20
C LYS A 78 -2.91 -5.59 -12.29
N LEU A 79 -2.71 -5.65 -10.97
CA LEU A 79 -3.82 -5.78 -10.02
C LEU A 79 -4.69 -4.52 -9.97
N LEU A 80 -4.08 -3.33 -10.00
CA LEU A 80 -4.83 -2.07 -10.09
C LEU A 80 -5.63 -1.99 -11.38
N SER A 81 -5.04 -2.37 -12.52
CA SER A 81 -5.72 -2.41 -13.82
C SER A 81 -6.89 -3.39 -13.83
N GLN A 82 -6.70 -4.60 -13.29
CA GLN A 82 -7.76 -5.60 -13.18
C GLN A 82 -8.91 -5.12 -12.30
N LEU A 83 -8.60 -4.56 -11.11
CA LEU A 83 -9.62 -4.03 -10.22
C LEU A 83 -10.36 -2.85 -10.86
N MET A 84 -9.65 -1.93 -11.51
CA MET A 84 -10.26 -0.81 -12.23
C MET A 84 -11.27 -1.30 -13.27
N SER A 85 -10.91 -2.27 -14.11
CA SER A 85 -11.82 -2.84 -15.11
C SER A 85 -13.07 -3.44 -14.46
N VAL A 86 -12.93 -4.15 -13.34
CA VAL A 86 -14.08 -4.67 -12.58
C VAL A 86 -14.96 -3.53 -12.04
N ARG A 87 -14.37 -2.47 -11.48
CA ARG A 87 -15.12 -1.31 -10.96
C ARG A 87 -15.91 -0.61 -12.07
N LEU A 88 -15.30 -0.40 -13.23
CA LEU A 88 -15.95 0.24 -14.39
C LEU A 88 -17.06 -0.63 -14.98
N ASN A 89 -16.86 -1.95 -15.08
CA ASN A 89 -17.91 -2.88 -15.53
C ASN A 89 -19.12 -2.91 -14.58
N LEU A 90 -18.92 -2.59 -13.30
CA LEU A 90 -19.99 -2.42 -12.30
C LEU A 90 -20.54 -1.00 -12.26
N ASN A 91 -20.25 -0.16 -13.27
CA ASN A 91 -20.71 1.22 -13.40
C ASN A 91 -20.29 2.14 -12.24
N ALA A 92 -19.12 1.88 -11.63
CA ALA A 92 -18.57 2.77 -10.61
C ALA A 92 -18.32 4.17 -11.19
N LYS A 93 -18.74 5.20 -10.46
CA LYS A 93 -18.55 6.60 -10.80
C LYS A 93 -17.20 7.10 -10.32
N GLN A 94 -16.77 8.23 -10.85
CA GLN A 94 -15.49 8.86 -10.49
C GLN A 94 -15.31 9.07 -8.99
N ASN A 95 -16.35 9.51 -8.28
CA ASN A 95 -16.32 9.78 -6.85
C ASN A 95 -16.65 8.57 -5.98
N ASP A 96 -16.92 7.40 -6.56
CA ASP A 96 -17.14 6.19 -5.79
C ASP A 96 -15.82 5.69 -5.19
N SER A 97 -15.91 5.02 -4.05
CA SER A 97 -14.74 4.38 -3.41
C SER A 97 -14.04 3.45 -4.39
N PHE A 98 -12.70 3.51 -4.45
CA PHE A 98 -11.96 2.60 -5.31
C PHE A 98 -11.99 1.17 -4.76
N PHE A 99 -11.74 1.00 -3.46
CA PHE A 99 -11.85 -0.29 -2.77
C PHE A 99 -13.22 -0.47 -2.14
N VAL A 100 -13.83 -1.62 -2.41
CA VAL A 100 -15.17 -1.96 -1.94
C VAL A 100 -15.15 -3.38 -1.37
N GLU A 101 -15.69 -3.52 -0.16
CA GLU A 101 -15.87 -4.80 0.53
C GLU A 101 -16.83 -5.70 -0.25
N GLU A 102 -16.85 -7.00 0.08
CA GLU A 102 -17.76 -7.98 -0.54
C GLU A 102 -19.25 -7.58 -0.41
N THR A 103 -19.58 -6.76 0.59
CA THR A 103 -20.94 -6.24 0.84
C THR A 103 -21.32 -5.03 -0.04
N GLY A 104 -20.41 -4.54 -0.88
CA GLY A 104 -20.62 -3.32 -1.67
C GLY A 104 -20.31 -2.01 -0.93
N LYS A 105 -19.91 -2.08 0.35
CA LYS A 105 -19.53 -0.91 1.14
C LYS A 105 -18.08 -0.50 0.88
N PRO A 106 -17.74 0.80 0.99
CA PRO A 106 -16.35 1.26 0.94
C PRO A 106 -15.46 0.51 1.95
N LEU A 107 -14.25 0.15 1.53
CA LEU A 107 -13.33 -0.63 2.35
C LEU A 107 -12.98 0.09 3.66
N SER A 108 -13.50 -0.41 4.78
CA SER A 108 -13.22 0.16 6.09
C SER A 108 -11.88 -0.35 6.66
N ARG A 109 -11.22 0.49 7.45
CA ARG A 109 -9.97 0.14 8.14
C ARG A 109 -10.14 -1.09 9.02
N ASN A 110 -11.23 -1.14 9.77
CA ASN A 110 -11.48 -2.22 10.73
C ASN A 110 -11.74 -3.55 10.01
N TYR A 111 -12.54 -3.54 8.95
CA TYR A 111 -12.75 -4.73 8.13
C TYR A 111 -11.44 -5.21 7.51
N PHE A 112 -10.66 -4.30 6.90
CA PHE A 112 -9.37 -4.64 6.30
C PHE A 112 -8.40 -5.29 7.30
N ILE A 113 -8.21 -4.67 8.48
CA ILE A 113 -7.31 -5.20 9.51
C ILE A 113 -7.83 -6.54 10.05
N SER A 114 -9.14 -6.67 10.27
CA SER A 114 -9.74 -7.92 10.74
C SER A 114 -9.50 -9.05 9.73
N LYS A 115 -9.82 -8.81 8.44
CA LYS A 115 -9.61 -9.78 7.35
C LYS A 115 -8.14 -10.16 7.21
N LEU A 116 -7.23 -9.19 7.31
CA LEU A 116 -5.78 -9.44 7.32
C LEU A 116 -5.38 -10.38 8.46
N LYS A 117 -5.80 -10.07 9.70
CA LYS A 117 -5.49 -10.90 10.87
C LYS A 117 -6.04 -12.31 10.71
N THR A 118 -7.27 -12.47 10.26
CA THR A 118 -7.87 -13.79 10.00
C THR A 118 -7.03 -14.62 9.03
N ILE A 119 -6.58 -14.01 7.93
CA ILE A 119 -5.73 -14.68 6.93
C ILE A 119 -4.37 -15.06 7.55
N LEU A 120 -3.74 -14.15 8.30
CA LEU A 120 -2.44 -14.40 8.92
C LEU A 120 -2.50 -15.51 9.97
N ILE A 121 -3.55 -15.54 10.80
CA ILE A 121 -3.79 -16.62 11.77
C ILE A 121 -3.94 -17.96 11.04
N ALA A 122 -4.72 -17.99 9.96
CA ALA A 122 -4.90 -19.21 9.15
C ALA A 122 -3.58 -19.70 8.52
N LEU A 123 -2.62 -18.81 8.29
CA LEU A 123 -1.27 -19.13 7.81
C LEU A 123 -0.27 -19.44 8.94
N GLY A 124 -0.72 -19.47 10.20
CA GLY A 124 0.12 -19.80 11.37
C GLY A 124 0.88 -18.63 11.97
N TYR A 125 0.59 -17.39 11.56
CA TYR A 125 1.19 -16.19 12.15
C TYR A 125 0.38 -15.67 13.34
N SER A 126 1.07 -15.08 14.32
CA SER A 126 0.43 -14.41 15.47
C SER A 126 -0.22 -13.09 15.05
N ASP A 127 -1.45 -12.86 15.50
CA ASP A 127 -2.21 -11.64 15.18
C ASP A 127 -1.66 -10.38 15.89
N LYS A 128 -0.88 -10.56 16.97
CA LYS A 128 -0.29 -9.48 17.77
C LYS A 128 0.84 -8.75 17.04
N ASP A 129 1.45 -9.42 16.07
CA ASP A 129 2.60 -8.89 15.33
C ASP A 129 2.18 -7.97 14.17
N TYR A 130 0.89 -7.94 13.84
CA TYR A 130 0.38 -7.24 12.66
C TYR A 130 -0.69 -6.20 12.99
N SER A 131 -0.50 -5.01 12.44
CA SER A 131 -1.39 -3.87 12.57
C SER A 131 -1.52 -3.14 11.24
N GLY A 132 -2.36 -2.09 11.19
CA GLY A 132 -2.44 -1.22 10.01
C GLY A 132 -1.13 -0.49 9.66
N HIS A 133 -0.10 -0.53 10.52
CA HIS A 133 1.23 -0.01 10.20
C HIS A 133 2.15 -1.01 9.51
N SER A 134 1.80 -2.31 9.54
CA SER A 134 2.70 -3.39 9.13
C SER A 134 3.08 -3.35 7.66
N PHE A 135 2.19 -2.89 6.77
CA PHE A 135 2.52 -2.74 5.35
C PHE A 135 3.64 -1.73 5.13
N ARG A 136 3.49 -0.53 5.70
CA ARG A 136 4.46 0.54 5.55
C ARG A 136 5.80 0.23 6.21
N SER A 137 5.79 -0.38 7.39
CA SER A 137 7.04 -0.81 8.05
C SER A 137 7.69 -1.97 7.30
N GLY A 138 6.89 -2.96 6.88
CA GLY A 138 7.37 -4.14 6.15
C GLY A 138 7.98 -3.76 4.80
N ALA A 139 7.35 -2.85 4.06
CA ALA A 139 7.91 -2.33 2.81
C ALA A 139 9.28 -1.66 3.02
N ALA A 140 9.46 -0.91 4.12
CA ALA A 140 10.76 -0.32 4.49
C ALA A 140 11.82 -1.39 4.75
N THR A 141 11.48 -2.39 5.57
CA THR A 141 12.38 -3.50 5.91
C THR A 141 12.76 -4.27 4.65
N SER A 142 11.79 -4.62 3.80
CA SER A 142 12.03 -5.36 2.55
C SER A 142 12.85 -4.55 1.55
N ALA A 143 12.62 -3.24 1.42
CA ALA A 143 13.43 -2.39 0.57
C ALA A 143 14.90 -2.36 1.04
N SER A 144 15.11 -2.22 2.36
CA SER A 144 16.44 -2.22 2.95
C SER A 144 17.17 -3.55 2.77
N SER A 145 16.50 -4.69 2.97
CA SER A 145 17.10 -6.02 2.74
C SER A 145 17.48 -6.27 1.28
N GLN A 146 16.81 -5.59 0.34
CA GLN A 146 17.16 -5.62 -1.08
C GLN A 146 18.26 -4.60 -1.44
N GLY A 147 18.82 -3.90 -0.46
CA GLY A 147 19.90 -2.93 -0.66
C GLY A 147 19.45 -1.61 -1.30
N ILE A 148 18.17 -1.26 -1.21
CA ILE A 148 17.70 0.06 -1.62
C ILE A 148 18.23 1.10 -0.63
N GLU A 149 18.81 2.18 -1.16
CA GLU A 149 19.38 3.27 -0.37
C GLU A 149 18.37 3.90 0.59
N ASP A 150 18.84 4.28 1.78
CA ASP A 150 18.04 4.89 2.85
C ASP A 150 17.30 6.15 2.36
N SER A 151 17.95 6.97 1.52
CA SER A 151 17.35 8.19 0.94
C SER A 151 16.16 7.87 0.03
N MET A 152 16.25 6.77 -0.73
CA MET A 152 15.17 6.30 -1.60
C MET A 152 14.04 5.70 -0.77
N ILE A 153 14.35 4.90 0.26
CA ILE A 153 13.33 4.37 1.20
C ILE A 153 12.60 5.52 1.90
N GLN A 154 13.33 6.53 2.36
CA GLN A 154 12.78 7.73 2.98
C GLN A 154 11.80 8.44 2.04
N THR A 155 12.17 8.57 0.77
CA THR A 155 11.35 9.18 -0.29
C THR A 155 10.10 8.35 -0.59
N LEU A 156 10.25 7.05 -0.87
CA LEU A 156 9.15 6.12 -1.15
C LEU A 156 8.13 6.10 -0.02
N GLY A 157 8.61 6.05 1.21
CA GLY A 157 7.76 6.13 2.37
C GLY A 157 7.25 7.52 2.67
N ARG A 158 7.81 8.62 2.15
CA ARG A 158 7.40 9.98 2.55
C ARG A 158 7.63 10.21 4.06
N TRP A 159 8.78 9.78 4.57
CA TRP A 159 9.21 10.08 5.94
C TRP A 159 9.98 11.39 5.97
N LYS A 160 9.59 12.33 6.84
CA LYS A 160 10.30 13.63 7.01
C LYS A 160 11.61 13.53 7.79
N SER A 161 11.84 12.40 8.45
CA SER A 161 13.02 12.17 9.30
C SER A 161 13.42 10.71 9.24
N ASP A 162 14.58 10.42 9.83
CA ASP A 162 15.18 9.09 9.95
C ASP A 162 14.41 8.12 10.84
N CYS A 163 13.19 8.47 11.26
CA CYS A 163 12.33 7.63 12.07
C CYS A 163 12.04 6.25 11.43
N PHE A 164 12.16 6.12 10.11
CA PHE A 164 11.98 4.86 9.39
C PHE A 164 13.07 3.83 9.68
N LYS A 165 14.28 4.26 10.07
CA LYS A 165 15.38 3.36 10.45
C LYS A 165 14.99 2.43 11.60
N ARG A 166 14.05 2.85 12.47
CA ARG A 166 13.49 2.02 13.54
C ARG A 166 12.61 0.86 13.05
N TYR A 167 12.14 0.91 11.80
CA TYR A 167 11.39 -0.19 11.19
C TYR A 167 12.30 -1.21 10.52
N ILE A 168 13.49 -0.81 10.09
CA ILE A 168 14.45 -1.69 9.45
C ILE A 168 14.96 -2.70 10.48
N ARG A 169 14.58 -3.96 10.30
CA ARG A 169 15.06 -5.08 11.12
C ARG A 169 16.12 -5.80 10.32
N THR A 170 17.36 -5.71 10.76
CA THR A 170 18.49 -6.39 10.12
C THR A 170 18.50 -7.86 10.54
N SER A 171 18.41 -8.78 9.56
CA SER A 171 18.55 -10.22 9.79
C SER A 171 20.01 -10.67 9.73
N LYS A 172 20.30 -11.89 10.22
CA LYS A 172 21.64 -12.48 10.09
C LYS A 172 22.07 -12.66 8.63
N LEU A 173 21.11 -12.85 7.72
CA LEU A 173 21.38 -12.96 6.28
C LEU A 173 21.83 -11.62 5.70
N ASP A 174 21.17 -10.53 6.09
CA ASP A 174 21.55 -9.18 5.65
C ASP A 174 22.98 -8.84 6.09
N ILE A 175 23.34 -9.20 7.33
CA ILE A 175 24.71 -9.03 7.85
C ILE A 175 25.70 -9.85 7.02
N LYS A 176 25.40 -11.12 6.73
CA LYS A 176 26.25 -11.98 5.92
C LYS A 176 26.48 -11.38 4.53
N SER A 177 25.41 -10.98 3.83
CA SER A 177 25.50 -10.38 2.49
C SER A 177 26.24 -9.04 2.49
N ALA A 178 26.13 -8.24 3.56
CA ALA A 178 26.90 -7.02 3.71
C ALA A 178 28.40 -7.31 3.85
N LEU A 179 28.78 -8.28 4.69
CA LEU A 179 30.18 -8.67 4.88
C LEU A 179 30.81 -9.24 3.61
N GLU A 180 30.06 -9.99 2.80
CA GLU A 180 30.52 -10.53 1.51
C GLU A 180 30.86 -9.45 0.47
N LYS A 181 30.30 -8.24 0.62
CA LYS A 181 30.58 -7.08 -0.25
C LYS A 181 31.82 -6.28 0.16
N ILE A 182 32.36 -6.49 1.37
CA ILE A 182 33.59 -5.84 1.87
C ILE A 182 34.81 -6.61 1.36
N LYS A 183 35.00 -6.61 0.04
CA LYS A 183 36.20 -7.14 -0.61
C LYS A 183 37.16 -6.00 -0.97
#